data_AF-A0A3D0JZK9-F1
#
_entry.id   AF-A0A3D0JZK9-F1
#
_cell.length_a   1.000
_cell.length_b   1.000
_cell.length_c   1.000
_cell.angle_alpha   90.00
_cell.angle_beta   90.00
_cell.angle_gamma   90.00
#
_symmetry.space_group_name_H-M   'P 1'
#
loop_
_entity.id
_entity.type
_entity.pdbx_description
1 polymer ?
#
loop_
_entity_poly.entity_id
_entity_poly.type
_entity_poly.pdbx_seq_one_letter_code
_entity_poly.pdbx_strand_id
1 'polypeptide(L)'
;APLGASFLAQMGHQDRIETLPPDAVLLASSDLVAHQAWTFRDRRIYCTQFHPELNLELLLDRLRCYPVYVEETTGLDYETFVQRMCTDARDTEDMLIRFVRHVLEN
;
A
#
# COMPACT_ATOMS: atom_id res chain seq x y z
N ALA A 1 -12.22 13.04 4.51
CA ALA A 1 -10.75 12.89 4.56
C ALA A 1 -10.19 13.03 3.15
N PRO A 2 -8.93 13.47 2.96
CA PRO A 2 -8.34 13.72 1.63
C PRO A 2 -8.24 12.49 0.71
N LEU A 3 -8.46 11.27 1.24
CA LEU A 3 -8.47 10.00 0.50
C LEU A 3 -9.86 9.36 0.36
N GLY A 4 -10.94 10.07 0.74
CA GLY A 4 -12.29 9.50 0.72
C GLY A 4 -12.52 8.39 1.75
N ALA A 5 -13.57 7.58 1.52
CA ALA A 5 -13.90 6.40 2.34
C ALA A 5 -13.23 5.11 1.81
N SER A 6 -12.82 5.11 0.55
CA SER A 6 -12.06 4.06 -0.12
C SER A 6 -11.14 4.71 -1.14
N PHE A 7 -9.99 4.08 -1.37
CA PHE A 7 -8.97 4.53 -2.32
C PHE A 7 -8.20 3.32 -2.87
N LEU A 8 -7.52 3.53 -3.98
CA LEU A 8 -6.58 2.56 -4.54
C LEU A 8 -5.16 2.88 -4.05
N ALA A 9 -4.36 1.83 -3.85
CA ALA A 9 -2.97 1.94 -3.43
C ALA A 9 -2.14 0.81 -4.06
N GLN A 10 -0.85 1.05 -4.29
CA GLN A 10 0.03 0.03 -4.83
C GLN A 10 0.37 -1.03 -3.77
N MET A 11 0.34 -2.30 -4.16
CA MET A 11 0.65 -3.46 -3.31
C MET A 11 1.85 -4.23 -3.85
N GLY A 12 2.57 -4.92 -2.98
CA GLY A 12 3.75 -5.69 -3.37
C GLY A 12 4.33 -6.52 -2.23
N HIS A 13 3.48 -7.18 -1.44
CA HIS A 13 3.88 -7.92 -0.24
C HIS A 13 3.32 -9.36 -0.25
N GLN A 14 4.01 -10.29 0.41
CA GLN A 14 3.57 -11.67 0.61
C GLN A 14 3.20 -11.99 2.06
N ASP A 15 3.71 -11.17 3.00
CA ASP A 15 3.37 -11.27 4.41
C ASP A 15 2.46 -10.13 4.84
N ARG A 16 1.76 -10.34 5.96
CA ARG A 16 0.91 -9.33 6.60
C ARG A 16 0.90 -9.53 8.10
N ILE A 17 0.60 -8.48 8.84
CA ILE A 17 0.35 -8.59 10.28
C ILE A 17 -1.04 -9.22 10.53
N GLU A 18 -1.09 -10.30 11.31
CA GLU A 18 -2.35 -10.99 11.64
C GLU A 18 -3.05 -10.41 12.87
N THR A 19 -2.32 -9.79 13.78
CA THR A 19 -2.87 -9.21 15.00
C THR A 19 -2.16 -7.90 15.29
N LEU A 20 -2.93 -6.82 15.44
CA LEU A 20 -2.37 -5.53 15.81
C LEU A 20 -1.79 -5.58 17.23
N PRO A 21 -0.69 -4.87 17.50
CA PRO A 21 -0.20 -4.70 18.87
C PRO A 21 -1.28 -4.07 19.77
N PRO A 22 -1.20 -4.28 21.10
CA PRO A 22 -2.02 -3.54 22.05
C PRO A 22 -1.93 -2.02 21.79
N ASP A 23 -3.04 -1.32 21.98
CA ASP A 23 -3.18 0.14 21.83
C ASP A 23 -3.00 0.67 20.39
N ALA A 24 -2.77 -0.20 19.40
CA ALA A 24 -2.78 0.20 18.01
C ALA A 24 -4.19 0.58 17.54
N VAL A 25 -4.25 1.58 16.66
CA VAL A 25 -5.47 2.07 16.04
C VAL A 25 -5.43 1.76 14.56
N LEU A 26 -6.40 0.96 14.11
CA LEU A 26 -6.60 0.68 12.70
C LEU A 26 -7.05 1.95 11.95
N LEU A 27 -6.40 2.22 10.82
CA LEU A 27 -6.67 3.37 9.95
C LEU A 27 -7.24 2.96 8.59
N ALA A 28 -6.81 1.81 8.06
CA ALA A 28 -7.30 1.29 6.78
C ALA A 28 -7.27 -0.24 6.76
N SER A 29 -8.18 -0.84 5.99
CA SER A 29 -8.29 -2.27 5.74
C SER A 29 -8.74 -2.54 4.30
N SER A 30 -8.69 -3.80 3.90
CA SER A 30 -9.19 -4.31 2.61
C SER A 30 -9.74 -5.72 2.81
N ASP A 31 -10.45 -6.26 1.81
CA ASP A 31 -11.01 -7.61 1.89
C ASP A 31 -9.95 -8.70 2.10
N LEU A 32 -8.75 -8.51 1.54
CA LEU A 32 -7.64 -9.48 1.63
C LEU A 32 -6.70 -9.21 2.82
N VAL A 33 -6.62 -7.97 3.30
CA VAL A 33 -5.69 -7.56 4.37
C VAL A 33 -6.44 -6.69 5.36
N ALA A 34 -6.68 -7.22 6.55
CA ALA A 34 -7.43 -6.54 7.61
C ALA A 34 -6.70 -5.33 8.19
N HIS A 35 -5.37 -5.27 8.07
CA HIS A 35 -4.52 -4.28 8.72
C HIS A 35 -3.64 -3.54 7.69
N GLN A 36 -4.28 -2.80 6.77
CA GLN A 36 -3.57 -2.09 5.70
C GLN A 36 -2.81 -0.86 6.21
N ALA A 37 -3.39 -0.12 7.16
CA ALA A 37 -2.67 0.95 7.85
C ALA A 37 -3.12 1.07 9.29
N TRP A 38 -2.19 1.42 10.17
CA TRP A 38 -2.46 1.58 11.59
C TRP A 38 -1.41 2.47 12.26
N THR A 39 -1.70 2.93 13.48
CA THR A 39 -0.82 3.83 14.24
C THR A 39 -0.97 3.59 15.74
N PHE A 40 -0.19 4.30 16.56
CA PHE A 40 -0.41 4.42 18.01
C PHE A 40 -0.87 5.85 18.33
N ARG A 41 -1.87 6.02 19.20
CA ARG A 41 -2.46 7.34 19.50
C ARG A 41 -1.47 8.34 20.07
N ASP A 42 -0.53 7.83 20.85
CA ASP A 42 0.37 8.54 21.75
C ASP A 42 1.84 8.47 21.27
N ARG A 43 2.07 8.01 20.04
CA ARG A 43 3.42 7.86 19.47
C ARG A 43 3.41 8.28 18.00
N ARG A 44 4.50 8.89 17.55
CA ARG A 44 4.72 9.24 16.13
C ARG A 44 5.17 8.02 15.32
N ILE A 45 4.36 6.96 15.34
CA ILE A 45 4.61 5.69 14.64
C ILE A 45 3.39 5.41 13.76
N TYR A 46 3.64 5.27 12.47
CA TYR A 46 2.63 5.04 11.45
C TYR A 46 3.07 3.89 10.56
N CYS A 47 2.17 2.96 10.32
CA CYS A 47 2.45 1.73 9.61
C CYS A 47 1.52 1.63 8.41
N THR A 48 2.09 1.35 7.24
CA THR A 48 1.33 1.01 6.02
C THR A 48 1.85 -0.31 5.48
N GLN A 49 0.92 -1.17 5.06
CA GLN A 49 1.22 -2.41 4.35
C GLN A 49 1.30 -2.16 2.83
N PHE A 50 0.56 -1.16 2.36
CA PHE A 50 0.65 -0.67 1.00
C PHE A 50 1.83 0.27 0.81
N HIS A 51 2.13 0.55 -0.46
CA HIS A 51 3.28 1.33 -0.90
C HIS A 51 2.84 2.73 -1.37
N PRO A 52 2.66 3.70 -0.46
CA PRO A 52 2.33 5.09 -0.84
C PRO A 52 3.47 5.83 -1.53
N GLU A 53 4.67 5.26 -1.54
CA GLU A 53 5.83 5.77 -2.26
C GLU A 53 5.84 5.40 -3.74
N LEU A 54 5.02 4.43 -4.16
CA LEU A 54 4.99 3.93 -5.52
C LEU A 54 3.80 4.52 -6.28
N ASN A 55 4.08 4.99 -7.49
CA ASN A 55 3.08 5.14 -8.54
C ASN A 55 3.07 3.90 -9.45
N LEU A 56 2.16 3.87 -10.41
CA LEU A 56 2.05 2.75 -11.35
C LEU A 56 3.34 2.56 -12.17
N GLU A 57 3.95 3.65 -12.65
CA GLU A 57 5.17 3.59 -13.46
C GLU A 57 6.32 2.90 -12.69
N LEU A 58 6.58 3.33 -11.45
CA LEU A 58 7.60 2.75 -10.58
C LEU A 58 7.30 1.30 -10.22
N LEU A 59 6.03 0.95 -10.02
CA LEU A 59 5.62 -0.45 -9.81
C LEU A 59 5.96 -1.30 -11.04
N LEU A 60 5.60 -0.85 -12.25
CA LEU A 60 5.86 -1.58 -13.48
C LEU A 60 7.36 -1.75 -13.72
N ASP A 61 8.16 -0.72 -13.49
CA ASP A 61 9.62 -0.82 -13.58
C ASP A 61 10.21 -1.84 -12.60
N ARG A 62 9.69 -1.86 -11.36
CA ARG A 62 10.08 -2.88 -10.39
C ARG A 62 9.71 -4.28 -10.86
N LEU A 63 8.48 -4.50 -11.35
CA LEU A 63 8.02 -5.81 -11.80
C LEU A 63 8.81 -6.34 -13.01
N ARG A 64 9.27 -5.46 -13.91
CA ARG A 64 10.15 -5.84 -15.04
C ARG A 64 11.47 -6.44 -14.59
N CYS A 65 11.98 -6.04 -13.43
CA CYS A 65 13.20 -6.62 -12.86
C CYS A 65 12.99 -8.00 -12.25
N TYR A 66 11.74 -8.40 -11.97
CA TYR A 66 11.42 -9.65 -11.25
C TYR A 66 10.26 -10.44 -11.91
N PRO A 67 10.34 -10.79 -13.20
CA PRO A 67 9.23 -11.46 -13.89
C PRO A 67 8.89 -12.84 -13.31
N VAL A 68 9.91 -13.60 -12.88
CA VAL A 68 9.70 -14.92 -12.24
C VAL A 68 8.90 -14.80 -10.94
N TYR A 69 9.17 -13.76 -10.15
CA TYR A 69 8.46 -13.52 -8.89
C TYR A 69 6.97 -13.21 -9.13
N VAL A 70 6.64 -12.52 -10.22
CA VAL A 70 5.24 -12.27 -10.61
C VAL A 70 4.52 -13.58 -10.89
N GLU A 71 5.14 -14.46 -11.67
CA GLU A 71 4.57 -15.76 -12.02
C GLU A 71 4.42 -16.65 -10.78
N GLU A 72 5.45 -16.74 -9.94
CA GLU A 72 5.41 -17.56 -8.72
C GLU A 72 4.36 -17.08 -7.71
N THR A 73 4.15 -15.76 -7.59
CA THR A 73 3.23 -15.20 -6.59
C THR A 73 1.78 -15.18 -7.09
N THR A 74 1.58 -15.00 -8.40
CA THR A 74 0.25 -14.72 -8.97
C THR A 74 -0.28 -15.81 -9.88
N GLY A 75 0.60 -16.70 -10.36
CA GLY A 75 0.28 -17.71 -11.38
C GLY A 75 0.05 -17.12 -12.78
N LEU A 76 0.38 -15.84 -12.99
CA LEU A 76 0.21 -15.14 -14.27
C LEU A 76 1.58 -14.75 -14.83
N ASP A 77 1.73 -14.82 -16.16
CA ASP A 77 2.85 -14.17 -16.82
C ASP A 77 2.81 -12.64 -16.60
N TYR A 78 3.96 -11.99 -16.76
CA TYR A 78 4.12 -10.56 -16.50
C TYR A 78 3.11 -9.70 -17.27
N GLU A 79 2.90 -9.96 -18.57
CA GLU A 79 2.03 -9.13 -19.41
C GLU A 79 0.56 -9.27 -18.96
N THR A 80 0.12 -10.50 -18.70
CA THR A 80 -1.23 -10.78 -18.19
C THR A 80 -1.43 -10.16 -16.80
N PHE A 81 -0.44 -10.22 -15.90
CA PHE A 81 -0.51 -9.60 -14.59
C PHE A 81 -0.66 -8.08 -14.69
N VAL A 82 0.17 -7.43 -15.49
CA VAL A 82 0.10 -5.98 -15.71
C VAL A 82 -1.26 -5.56 -16.24
N GLN A 83 -1.80 -6.27 -17.22
CA GLN A 83 -3.09 -5.92 -17.82
C GLN A 83 -4.28 -6.12 -16.88
N ARG A 84 -4.23 -7.12 -15.99
CA ARG A 84 -5.39 -7.52 -15.17
C ARG A 84 -5.36 -6.97 -13.75
N MET A 85 -4.18 -6.75 -13.19
CA MET A 85 -4.00 -6.52 -11.75
C MET A 85 -3.35 -5.17 -11.45
N CYS A 86 -2.63 -4.56 -12.39
CA CYS A 86 -2.01 -3.26 -12.19
C CYS A 86 -2.95 -2.15 -12.65
N THR A 87 -3.24 -1.21 -11.75
CA THR A 87 -4.03 -0.03 -12.06
C THR A 87 -3.44 1.19 -11.38
N ASP A 88 -3.76 2.36 -11.91
CA ASP A 88 -3.29 3.63 -11.38
C ASP A 88 -3.93 3.92 -10.00
N ALA A 89 -3.12 4.41 -9.06
CA ALA A 89 -3.49 4.66 -7.67
C ALA A 89 -3.27 6.13 -7.28
N ARG A 90 -3.68 7.05 -8.18
CA ARG A 90 -3.50 8.52 -8.07
C ARG A 90 -3.85 9.11 -6.71
N ASP A 91 -4.87 8.56 -6.05
CA ASP A 91 -5.30 9.03 -4.73
C ASP A 91 -4.16 8.99 -3.71
N THR A 92 -3.23 8.04 -3.86
CA THR A 92 -2.13 7.81 -2.92
C THR A 92 -0.78 8.40 -3.33
N GLU A 93 -0.62 8.90 -4.56
CA GLU A 93 0.67 9.44 -5.05
C GLU A 93 1.16 10.64 -4.21
N ASP A 94 0.24 11.51 -3.80
CA ASP A 94 0.55 12.67 -2.95
C ASP A 94 0.54 12.33 -1.45
N MET A 95 0.24 11.08 -1.07
CA MET A 95 -0.07 10.74 0.32
C MET A 95 1.10 11.05 1.25
N LEU A 96 2.32 10.71 0.86
CA LEU A 96 3.51 10.98 1.68
C LEU A 96 3.76 12.48 1.86
N ILE A 97 3.56 13.28 0.81
CA ILE A 97 3.71 14.74 0.88
C ILE A 97 2.69 15.32 1.87
N ARG A 98 1.43 14.89 1.77
CA ARG A 98 0.35 15.33 2.67
C ARG A 98 0.59 14.85 4.10
N PHE A 99 1.07 13.63 4.26
CA PHE A 99 1.40 13.04 5.55
C PHE A 99 2.54 13.78 6.26
N VAL A 100 3.63 14.10 5.54
CA VAL A 100 4.75 14.87 6.11
C VAL A 100 4.26 16.23 6.61
N ARG A 101 3.45 16.94 5.82
CA ARG A 101 2.84 18.21 6.28
C ARG A 101 2.00 18.01 7.53
N HIS A 102 1.12 16.99 7.52
CA HIS A 102 0.26 16.69 8.66
C HIS A 102 1.05 16.41 9.95
N VAL A 103 2.12 15.62 9.90
CA VAL A 103 2.92 15.25 11.09
C VAL A 103 3.86 16.37 11.56
N LEU A 104 4.23 17.30 10.67
CA LEU A 104 5.04 18.46 11.06
C LEU A 104 4.20 19.62 11.61
N GLU A 105 2.95 19.75 11.15
CA GLU A 105 2.03 20.81 11.56
C GLU A 105 1.16 20.43 12.78
N ASN A 106 1.14 19.17 13.18
CA ASN A 106 0.39 18.64 14.34
C ASN A 106 1.31 17.85 15.30
#